data_AF-A0A1G6KUY8-F1
#
_entry.id   AF-A0A1G6KUY8-F1
#
_cell.length_a   1.000
_cell.length_b   1.000
_cell.length_c   1.000
_cell.angle_alpha   90.00
_cell.angle_beta   90.00
_cell.angle_gamma   90.00
#
_symmetry.space_group_name_H-M   'P 1'
#
loop_
_entity.id
_entity.type
_entity.pdbx_description
1 polymer ?
#
loop_
_entity_poly.entity_id
_entity_poly.type
_entity_poly.pdbx_seq_one_letter_code
_entity_poly.pdbx_strand_id
1 'polypeptide(L)'
;MKKILFFLLSCILLTACNSHENANEEGAVQKEETNNETTANETSQDAQKDGQQRSPNQNASRSNASKDLTEIIIPTITIPSPFGDDGNIRYKHDSMEEFRNEYGDENDMIHFSLEDGPIRSVSTGDNMKNIVNYGDAYINMLEAQAFALENEADIHAAYDLFISNPPEQLKDLTPADYRSWEEATNVEKGIMQMVFLIAPAVGDTKYIVENDLYDEEALPALQKQFERLGSPNVLIPAPQTALDLQLYDNAMMVQTLWGELGQFEDPQTNKEEFAALYKQVNQETNNLLVRVNYTLSEPIE
;
A
#
# COMPACT_ATOMS: atom_id res chain seq x y z
N MET A 1 -38.16 10.96 34.09
CA MET A 1 -38.51 9.55 34.38
C MET A 1 -37.46 8.67 33.72
N LYS A 2 -36.53 8.10 34.51
CA LYS A 2 -36.28 6.63 34.67
C LYS A 2 -36.12 5.89 33.32
N LYS A 3 -34.89 5.59 32.87
CA LYS A 3 -33.94 4.51 33.28
C LYS A 3 -34.15 3.23 32.45
N ILE A 4 -33.06 2.78 31.82
CA ILE A 4 -32.49 1.41 31.61
C ILE A 4 -31.36 1.68 30.60
N LEU A 5 -30.04 1.74 30.86
CA LEU A 5 -29.06 1.11 31.76
C LEU A 5 -28.79 -0.39 31.54
N PHE A 6 -27.73 -0.62 30.73
CA PHE A 6 -26.66 -1.64 30.80
C PHE A 6 -27.04 -3.14 30.70
N PHE A 7 -26.22 -4.05 30.13
CA PHE A 7 -24.85 -4.49 30.47
C PHE A 7 -24.37 -5.38 29.28
N LEU A 8 -23.15 -5.20 28.71
CA LEU A 8 -21.90 -5.97 28.99
C LEU A 8 -21.95 -7.43 28.46
N LEU A 9 -20.89 -8.06 27.96
CA LEU A 9 -19.47 -8.00 28.33
C LEU A 9 -18.66 -8.71 27.23
N SER A 10 -17.48 -8.16 26.95
CA SER A 10 -16.32 -8.75 26.32
C SER A 10 -15.88 -10.11 26.90
N CYS A 11 -15.30 -10.99 26.07
CA CYS A 11 -14.22 -11.89 26.48
C CYS A 11 -13.25 -12.16 25.31
N ILE A 12 -12.04 -11.64 25.49
CA ILE A 12 -10.77 -12.12 24.92
C ILE A 12 -10.57 -13.58 25.33
N LEU A 13 -10.03 -14.42 24.44
CA LEU A 13 -9.09 -15.50 24.81
C LEU A 13 -8.20 -15.86 23.60
N LEU A 14 -6.96 -15.36 23.65
CA LEU A 14 -5.79 -16.02 23.08
C LEU A 14 -5.35 -17.10 24.07
N THR A 15 -5.17 -18.34 23.61
CA THR A 15 -4.13 -19.25 24.13
C THR A 15 -3.76 -20.26 23.05
N ALA A 16 -2.52 -20.16 22.57
CA ALA A 16 -1.81 -21.27 21.98
C ALA A 16 -1.40 -22.26 23.09
N CYS A 17 -1.47 -23.56 22.82
CA CYS A 17 -0.60 -24.56 23.42
C CYS A 17 -0.59 -25.82 22.54
N ASN A 18 0.58 -26.11 21.98
CA ASN A 18 0.96 -27.39 21.41
C ASN A 18 1.58 -28.23 22.54
N SER A 19 1.00 -29.40 22.86
CA SER A 19 1.73 -30.52 23.46
C SER A 19 0.85 -31.78 23.56
N HIS A 20 1.38 -32.86 23.00
CA HIS A 20 0.97 -34.26 23.10
C HIS A 20 0.51 -34.71 24.49
N GLU A 21 -0.61 -35.43 24.58
CA GLU A 21 -0.69 -36.74 25.25
C GLU A 21 -2.01 -37.50 24.96
N ASN A 22 -1.84 -38.65 24.30
CA ASN A 22 -2.59 -39.91 24.31
C ASN A 22 -4.05 -39.97 24.79
N ALA A 23 -4.93 -40.46 23.92
CA ALA A 23 -5.97 -41.43 24.30
C ALA A 23 -6.26 -42.38 23.13
N ASN A 24 -6.10 -43.67 23.43
CA ASN A 24 -6.31 -44.84 22.58
C ASN A 24 -7.75 -44.93 22.03
N GLU A 25 -7.89 -45.38 20.78
CA GLU A 25 -8.92 -46.36 20.42
C GLU A 25 -8.32 -47.45 19.54
N GLU A 26 -8.77 -48.65 19.82
CA GLU A 26 -8.24 -49.97 19.46
C GLU A 26 -8.51 -50.33 17.99
N GLY A 27 -7.66 -51.19 17.41
CA GLY A 27 -8.11 -52.00 16.27
C GLY A 27 -7.04 -52.60 15.36
N ALA A 28 -6.69 -53.85 15.65
CA ALA A 28 -6.22 -54.89 14.73
C ALA A 28 -4.73 -54.94 14.31
N VAL A 29 -4.06 -55.86 15.01
CA VAL A 29 -2.80 -56.56 14.75
C VAL A 29 -2.82 -57.33 13.42
N GLN A 30 -1.71 -57.28 12.66
CA GLN A 30 -1.06 -58.51 12.17
C GLN A 30 0.45 -58.33 11.92
N LYS A 31 1.20 -59.23 12.56
CA LYS A 31 2.64 -59.51 12.44
C LYS A 31 2.93 -60.27 11.14
N GLU A 32 4.16 -60.14 10.65
CA GLU A 32 5.17 -61.22 10.49
C GLU A 32 6.47 -60.53 10.00
N GLU A 33 7.59 -60.59 10.75
CA GLU A 33 8.60 -61.67 10.73
C GLU A 33 9.39 -61.72 9.39
N THR A 34 10.72 -61.84 9.28
CA THR A 34 11.82 -62.19 10.20
C THR A 34 13.13 -62.12 9.39
N ASN A 35 14.26 -61.80 10.06
CA ASN A 35 15.66 -62.23 9.78
C ASN A 35 16.38 -61.83 8.47
N ASN A 36 17.71 -61.78 8.40
CA ASN A 36 18.83 -61.58 9.32
C ASN A 36 20.11 -61.54 8.44
N GLU A 37 21.22 -61.17 9.06
CA GLU A 37 22.63 -61.41 8.67
C GLU A 37 23.34 -60.39 7.75
N THR A 38 24.19 -59.50 8.31
CA THR A 38 25.65 -59.66 8.66
C THR A 38 26.51 -59.79 7.37
N THR A 39 27.49 -58.94 7.08
CA THR A 39 28.70 -58.73 7.88
C THR A 39 29.53 -57.53 7.39
N ALA A 40 30.02 -56.80 8.39
CA ALA A 40 31.16 -55.88 8.48
C ALA A 40 32.27 -55.95 7.42
N ASN A 41 32.87 -54.78 7.16
CA ASN A 41 34.24 -54.57 7.65
C ASN A 41 34.50 -53.09 8.00
N GLU A 42 34.95 -52.93 9.24
CA GLU A 42 35.58 -51.77 9.88
C GLU A 42 36.91 -51.43 9.15
N THR A 43 37.59 -50.30 9.31
CA THR A 43 38.12 -49.68 10.53
C THR A 43 38.71 -48.32 10.09
N SER A 44 38.23 -47.17 10.57
CA SER A 44 38.58 -46.45 11.81
C SER A 44 40.03 -45.93 11.88
N GLN A 45 40.17 -44.61 12.09
CA GLN A 45 40.73 -43.95 13.29
C GLN A 45 41.23 -42.54 12.92
N ASP A 46 40.60 -41.47 13.38
CA ASP A 46 40.64 -40.84 14.71
C ASP A 46 41.91 -40.02 15.00
N ALA A 47 41.74 -38.71 15.27
CA ALA A 47 41.92 -38.10 16.60
C ALA A 47 42.30 -36.59 16.53
N GLN A 48 41.30 -35.75 16.80
CA GLN A 48 41.18 -34.75 17.88
C GLN A 48 42.27 -33.70 18.28
N LYS A 49 41.70 -32.51 18.63
CA LYS A 49 42.10 -31.41 19.55
C LYS A 49 43.00 -30.30 18.97
N ASP A 50 42.84 -29.01 19.28
CA ASP A 50 42.09 -28.28 20.30
C ASP A 50 41.82 -26.82 19.82
N GLY A 51 40.93 -26.09 20.51
CA GLY A 51 40.21 -24.93 19.99
C GLY A 51 40.92 -23.60 19.77
N GLN A 52 40.24 -22.73 19.02
CA GLN A 52 40.35 -21.27 19.15
C GLN A 52 39.05 -20.57 18.73
N GLN A 53 38.47 -19.92 19.72
CA GLN A 53 37.41 -18.92 19.70
C GLN A 53 37.73 -17.80 18.69
N ARG A 54 36.82 -17.55 17.72
CA ARG A 54 36.75 -16.31 16.91
C ARG A 54 35.41 -16.19 16.18
N SER A 55 34.51 -15.38 16.72
CA SER A 55 33.68 -14.47 15.90
C SER A 55 34.39 -13.11 15.87
N PRO A 56 34.13 -12.20 14.90
CA PRO A 56 33.23 -12.27 13.76
C PRO A 56 33.94 -11.98 12.42
N ASN A 57 33.50 -12.58 11.31
CA ASN A 57 33.82 -12.06 9.99
C ASN A 57 32.71 -11.09 9.56
N GLN A 58 32.74 -9.88 10.12
CA GLN A 58 32.13 -8.70 9.53
C GLN A 58 32.92 -8.37 8.27
N ASN A 59 32.48 -8.84 7.10
CA ASN A 59 32.86 -8.29 5.79
C ASN A 59 32.07 -8.96 4.65
N ALA A 60 30.74 -9.03 4.82
CA ALA A 60 29.84 -9.08 3.68
C ALA A 60 29.31 -7.66 3.46
N SER A 61 29.98 -6.94 2.55
CA SER A 61 29.54 -5.74 1.83
C SER A 61 28.55 -4.80 2.54
N ARG A 62 29.06 -3.93 3.42
CA ARG A 62 28.43 -2.63 3.75
C ARG A 62 28.59 -1.64 2.58
N SER A 63 28.16 -2.00 1.38
CA SER A 63 28.36 -1.13 0.19
C SER A 63 27.12 -0.37 -0.28
N ASN A 64 25.99 -0.43 0.44
CA ASN A 64 24.81 0.39 0.13
C ASN A 64 24.46 1.41 1.23
N ALA A 65 25.32 1.59 2.24
CA ALA A 65 25.11 2.52 3.34
C ALA A 65 25.51 3.96 2.93
N SER A 66 24.71 4.55 2.05
CA SER A 66 24.57 5.99 1.80
C SER A 66 23.71 6.14 0.54
N LYS A 67 22.45 5.66 0.57
CA LYS A 67 21.48 6.12 -0.42
C LYS A 67 21.34 7.62 -0.20
N ASP A 68 21.50 8.42 -1.26
CA ASP A 68 21.30 9.86 -1.15
C ASP A 68 19.87 10.07 -0.63
N LEU A 69 19.71 10.80 0.49
CA LEU A 69 18.40 11.03 1.09
C LEU A 69 17.43 11.72 0.11
N THR A 70 17.95 12.35 -0.95
CA THR A 70 17.15 12.89 -2.05
C THR A 70 16.48 11.81 -2.90
N GLU A 71 17.05 10.61 -3.01
CA GLU A 71 16.44 9.45 -3.69
C GLU A 71 15.27 8.82 -2.90
N ILE A 72 15.14 9.17 -1.62
CA ILE A 72 14.03 8.72 -0.75
C ILE A 72 12.78 9.59 -0.98
N ILE A 73 12.94 10.80 -1.52
CA ILE A 73 11.84 11.74 -1.69
C ILE A 73 11.03 11.36 -2.92
N ILE A 74 9.74 11.11 -2.72
CA ILE A 74 8.81 10.89 -3.82
C ILE A 74 8.67 12.20 -4.61
N PRO A 75 8.91 12.18 -5.93
CA PRO A 75 8.83 13.36 -6.76
C PRO A 75 7.39 13.90 -6.79
N THR A 76 7.29 15.22 -6.90
CA THR A 76 6.01 15.93 -6.98
C THR A 76 6.07 17.07 -7.98
N ILE A 77 4.96 17.29 -8.66
CA ILE A 77 4.75 18.42 -9.57
C ILE A 77 4.15 19.59 -8.78
N THR A 78 4.67 20.79 -8.96
CA THR A 78 4.04 21.99 -8.39
C THR A 78 2.82 22.38 -9.22
N ILE A 79 1.69 22.61 -8.55
CA ILE A 79 0.43 23.02 -9.20
C ILE A 79 0.02 24.44 -8.79
N PRO A 80 -0.90 25.10 -9.51
CA PRO A 80 -1.49 26.34 -9.03
C PRO A 80 -2.12 26.14 -7.65
N SER A 81 -1.92 27.11 -6.76
CA SER A 81 -2.50 27.04 -5.40
C SER A 81 -4.01 26.83 -5.47
N PRO A 82 -4.54 25.81 -4.74
CA PRO A 82 -5.98 25.61 -4.60
C PRO A 82 -6.71 26.79 -3.94
N PHE A 83 -5.97 27.67 -3.27
CA PHE A 83 -6.52 28.78 -2.49
C PHE A 83 -6.45 30.11 -3.26
N GLY A 84 -7.48 30.93 -3.08
CA GLY A 84 -7.50 32.33 -3.49
C GLY A 84 -6.86 33.25 -2.44
N ASP A 85 -6.78 34.55 -2.75
CA ASP A 85 -6.23 35.57 -1.85
C ASP A 85 -7.02 35.71 -0.54
N ASP A 86 -8.28 35.25 -0.52
CA ASP A 86 -9.17 35.23 0.64
C ASP A 86 -8.95 33.99 1.54
N GLY A 87 -8.01 33.10 1.18
CA GLY A 87 -7.73 31.86 1.89
C GLY A 87 -8.77 30.75 1.67
N ASN A 88 -9.79 30.96 0.85
CA ASN A 88 -10.79 29.94 0.50
C ASN A 88 -10.39 29.22 -0.80
N ILE A 89 -11.02 28.06 -1.06
CA ILE A 89 -10.85 27.35 -2.34
C ILE A 89 -11.19 28.27 -3.51
N ARG A 90 -10.29 28.37 -4.48
CA ARG A 90 -10.37 29.30 -5.61
C ARG A 90 -11.56 29.01 -6.52
N TYR A 91 -11.73 27.75 -6.89
CA TYR A 91 -12.75 27.32 -7.85
C TYR A 91 -13.97 26.77 -7.11
N LYS A 92 -15.10 27.49 -7.22
CA LYS A 92 -16.33 27.23 -6.45
C LYS A 92 -17.49 27.02 -7.42
N HIS A 93 -18.31 26.00 -7.15
CA HIS A 93 -19.50 25.67 -7.92
C HIS A 93 -20.68 25.49 -6.97
N ASP A 94 -21.80 26.17 -7.26
CA ASP A 94 -22.96 26.27 -6.36
C ASP A 94 -23.98 25.14 -6.54
N SER A 95 -23.83 24.32 -7.58
CA SER A 95 -24.68 23.15 -7.85
C SER A 95 -23.87 22.03 -8.50
N MET A 96 -23.96 20.81 -7.96
CA MET A 96 -23.38 19.62 -8.58
C MET A 96 -24.02 19.30 -9.95
N GLU A 97 -25.32 19.57 -10.12
CA GLU A 97 -26.01 19.34 -11.39
C GLU A 97 -25.49 20.27 -12.49
N GLU A 98 -25.38 21.57 -12.19
CA GLU A 98 -24.84 22.56 -13.13
C GLU A 98 -23.36 22.27 -13.42
N PHE A 99 -22.61 21.87 -12.39
CA PHE A 99 -21.20 21.52 -12.54
C PHE A 99 -20.99 20.30 -13.47
N ARG A 100 -21.79 19.23 -13.33
CA ARG A 100 -21.74 18.09 -14.26
C ARG A 100 -22.15 18.50 -15.68
N ASN A 101 -23.17 19.34 -15.83
CA ASN A 101 -23.61 19.79 -17.16
C ASN A 101 -22.57 20.68 -17.88
N GLU A 102 -21.75 21.43 -17.13
CA GLU A 102 -20.74 22.32 -17.70
C GLU A 102 -19.41 21.61 -18.00
N TYR A 103 -18.99 20.67 -17.15
CA TYR A 103 -17.66 20.07 -17.18
C TYR A 103 -17.62 18.55 -17.40
N GLY A 104 -18.78 17.87 -17.40
CA GLY A 104 -18.86 16.45 -17.69
C GLY A 104 -18.57 16.17 -19.17
N ASP A 105 -17.83 15.10 -19.43
CA ASP A 105 -17.62 14.57 -20.77
C ASP A 105 -18.81 13.71 -21.25
N GLU A 106 -18.62 12.98 -22.34
CA GLU A 106 -19.66 12.11 -22.91
C GLU A 106 -20.09 10.94 -21.99
N ASN A 107 -19.28 10.62 -20.98
CA ASN A 107 -19.55 9.63 -19.94
C ASN A 107 -19.95 10.30 -18.61
N ASP A 108 -20.31 11.59 -18.65
CA ASP A 108 -20.53 12.46 -17.49
C ASP A 108 -19.34 12.52 -16.49
N MET A 109 -18.13 12.19 -16.92
CA MET A 109 -16.92 12.26 -16.10
C MET A 109 -16.34 13.67 -16.17
N ILE A 110 -15.95 14.20 -15.02
CA ILE A 110 -15.32 15.50 -14.89
C ILE A 110 -13.81 15.29 -14.72
N HIS A 111 -13.01 15.96 -15.54
CA HIS A 111 -11.56 15.93 -15.44
C HIS A 111 -10.99 17.34 -15.57
N PHE A 112 -10.02 17.66 -14.72
CA PHE A 112 -9.21 18.86 -14.84
C PHE A 112 -7.73 18.47 -14.81
N SER A 113 -6.96 19.04 -15.74
CA SER A 113 -5.51 18.91 -15.73
C SER A 113 -4.93 19.55 -14.46
N LEU A 114 -3.70 19.17 -14.10
CA LEU A 114 -2.98 19.77 -12.97
C LEU A 114 -2.80 21.29 -13.13
N GLU A 115 -2.67 21.78 -14.36
CA GLU A 115 -2.50 23.21 -14.68
C GLU A 115 -3.81 24.01 -14.56
N ASP A 116 -4.96 23.36 -14.77
CA ASP A 116 -6.29 23.97 -14.59
C ASP A 116 -6.73 23.96 -13.11
N GLY A 117 -5.83 23.53 -12.22
CA GLY A 117 -5.95 23.58 -10.78
C GLY A 117 -7.06 22.69 -10.26
N PRO A 118 -6.96 21.35 -10.27
CA PRO A 118 -8.07 20.40 -10.20
C PRO A 118 -8.89 20.33 -8.90
N ILE A 119 -8.47 21.05 -7.84
CA ILE A 119 -9.20 21.10 -6.58
C ILE A 119 -10.39 22.06 -6.70
N ARG A 120 -11.59 21.56 -6.41
CA ARG A 120 -12.87 22.28 -6.58
C ARG A 120 -13.66 22.24 -5.28
N SER A 121 -14.40 23.31 -5.00
CA SER A 121 -15.44 23.31 -3.98
C SER A 121 -16.80 23.20 -4.66
N VAL A 122 -17.51 22.08 -4.48
CA VAL A 122 -18.83 21.85 -5.10
C VAL A 122 -19.90 21.75 -4.02
N SER A 123 -20.98 22.51 -4.20
CA SER A 123 -22.16 22.46 -3.34
C SER A 123 -23.09 21.32 -3.74
N THR A 124 -23.48 20.47 -2.79
CA THR A 124 -24.41 19.34 -3.01
C THR A 124 -25.79 19.57 -2.38
N GLY A 125 -26.15 20.82 -2.09
CA GLY A 125 -27.42 21.20 -1.49
C GLY A 125 -27.29 22.27 -0.39
N ASP A 126 -28.33 22.42 0.42
CA ASP A 126 -28.66 23.61 1.23
C ASP A 126 -27.60 24.19 2.17
N ASN A 127 -26.40 23.60 2.34
CA ASN A 127 -25.21 24.21 2.96
C ASN A 127 -23.93 23.34 2.90
N MET A 128 -23.94 22.21 2.19
CA MET A 128 -22.78 21.29 2.17
C MET A 128 -21.88 21.61 0.97
N LYS A 129 -20.66 22.08 1.26
CA LYS A 129 -19.60 22.27 0.26
C LYS A 129 -18.54 21.19 0.46
N ASN A 130 -18.32 20.39 -0.57
CA ASN A 130 -17.29 19.37 -0.59
C ASN A 130 -16.07 19.93 -1.33
N ILE A 131 -14.89 19.77 -0.75
CA ILE A 131 -13.61 20.04 -1.41
C ILE A 131 -13.16 18.73 -2.04
N VAL A 132 -12.99 18.75 -3.35
CA VAL A 132 -12.87 17.54 -4.16
C VAL A 132 -11.73 17.69 -5.15
N ASN A 133 -11.00 16.61 -5.38
CA ASN A 133 -9.94 16.53 -6.39
C ASN A 133 -10.49 15.91 -7.68
N TYR A 134 -10.64 16.70 -8.74
CA TYR A 134 -11.07 16.22 -10.06
C TYR A 134 -9.90 16.03 -11.05
N GLY A 135 -8.68 15.95 -10.53
CA GLY A 135 -7.49 15.56 -11.29
C GLY A 135 -7.27 14.06 -11.18
N ASP A 136 -6.25 13.56 -11.87
CA ASP A 136 -5.91 12.13 -11.97
C ASP A 136 -4.70 11.73 -11.11
N ALA A 137 -4.29 12.59 -10.18
CA ALA A 137 -3.18 12.39 -9.26
C ALA A 137 -3.57 12.72 -7.82
N TYR A 138 -2.83 12.19 -6.85
CA TYR A 138 -2.99 12.56 -5.45
C TYR A 138 -2.41 13.97 -5.24
N ILE A 139 -3.10 14.82 -4.47
CA ILE A 139 -2.70 16.23 -4.34
C ILE A 139 -2.62 16.64 -2.87
N ASN A 140 -1.44 17.04 -2.42
CA ASN A 140 -1.32 17.79 -1.18
C ASN A 140 -1.81 19.22 -1.40
N MET A 141 -3.02 19.52 -0.91
CA MET A 141 -3.66 20.80 -1.17
C MET A 141 -2.97 21.97 -0.46
N LEU A 142 -2.33 21.74 0.69
CA LEU A 142 -1.65 22.79 1.45
C LEU A 142 -0.30 23.16 0.84
N GLU A 143 0.40 22.17 0.29
CA GLU A 143 1.69 22.36 -0.37
C GLU A 143 1.55 22.76 -1.85
N ALA A 144 0.34 22.68 -2.41
CA ALA A 144 0.08 22.84 -3.84
C ALA A 144 1.00 21.92 -4.68
N GLN A 145 1.05 20.65 -4.29
CA GLN A 145 1.90 19.63 -4.91
C GLN A 145 1.09 18.39 -5.28
N ALA A 146 1.29 17.91 -6.49
CA ALA A 146 0.71 16.68 -7.00
C ALA A 146 1.76 15.57 -7.01
N PHE A 147 1.38 14.38 -6.56
CA PHE A 147 2.16 13.15 -6.70
C PHE A 147 1.77 12.51 -8.03
N ALA A 148 2.47 12.92 -9.08
CA ALA A 148 2.17 12.57 -10.46
C ALA A 148 3.46 12.21 -11.22
N LEU A 149 3.31 11.36 -12.23
CA LEU A 149 4.37 11.00 -13.17
C LEU A 149 4.44 12.05 -14.28
N GLU A 150 5.63 12.60 -14.52
CA GLU A 150 5.79 13.70 -15.48
C GLU A 150 6.03 13.23 -16.92
N ASN A 151 6.55 12.01 -17.11
CA ASN A 151 6.96 11.55 -18.43
C ASN A 151 6.15 10.31 -18.86
N GLU A 152 5.89 10.25 -20.17
CA GLU A 152 5.11 9.18 -20.81
C GLU A 152 5.70 7.78 -20.56
N ALA A 153 7.01 7.66 -20.49
CA ALA A 153 7.65 6.35 -20.29
C ALA A 153 7.30 5.77 -18.90
N ASP A 154 7.31 6.60 -17.86
CA ASP A 154 6.93 6.20 -16.51
C ASP A 154 5.42 5.96 -16.41
N ILE A 155 4.59 6.76 -17.10
CA ILE A 155 3.14 6.53 -17.18
C ILE A 155 2.85 5.17 -17.81
N HIS A 156 3.48 4.85 -18.94
CA HIS A 156 3.36 3.54 -19.58
C HIS A 156 3.85 2.41 -18.67
N ALA A 157 5.00 2.58 -18.00
CA ALA A 157 5.51 1.58 -17.07
C ALA A 157 4.58 1.37 -15.86
N ALA A 158 3.98 2.45 -15.35
CA ALA A 158 3.00 2.39 -14.28
C ALA A 158 1.73 1.65 -14.73
N TYR A 159 1.20 1.93 -15.92
CA TYR A 159 0.06 1.20 -16.46
C TYR A 159 0.38 -0.29 -16.70
N ASP A 160 1.52 -0.58 -17.33
CA ASP A 160 1.97 -1.95 -17.64
C ASP A 160 2.12 -2.80 -16.37
N LEU A 161 2.55 -2.21 -15.25
CA LEU A 161 2.63 -2.90 -13.96
C LEU A 161 1.29 -3.54 -13.56
N PHE A 162 0.18 -2.84 -13.81
CA PHE A 162 -1.14 -3.29 -13.42
C PHE A 162 -1.67 -4.36 -14.38
N ILE A 163 -1.52 -4.19 -15.69
CA ILE A 163 -2.14 -5.10 -16.67
C ILE A 163 -1.29 -6.33 -17.01
N SER A 164 0.02 -6.31 -16.72
CA SER A 164 0.93 -7.41 -17.10
C SER A 164 0.90 -8.60 -16.14
N ASN A 165 0.30 -8.45 -14.95
CA ASN A 165 0.29 -9.48 -13.92
C ASN A 165 -1.14 -9.69 -13.39
N PRO A 166 -2.06 -10.18 -14.22
CA PRO A 166 -3.44 -10.40 -13.80
C PRO A 166 -3.51 -11.35 -12.60
N PRO A 167 -4.42 -11.10 -11.64
CA PRO A 167 -4.71 -12.07 -10.60
C PRO A 167 -5.29 -13.35 -11.21
N GLU A 168 -5.26 -14.47 -10.46
CA GLU A 168 -5.69 -15.80 -10.95
C GLU A 168 -7.09 -15.79 -11.57
N GLN A 169 -7.99 -14.95 -11.06
CA GLN A 169 -9.37 -14.79 -11.56
C GLN A 169 -9.44 -14.18 -12.97
N LEU A 170 -8.40 -13.45 -13.40
CA LEU A 170 -8.32 -12.70 -14.66
C LEU A 170 -7.17 -13.19 -15.55
N LYS A 171 -6.58 -14.35 -15.25
CA LYS A 171 -5.37 -14.86 -15.93
C LYS A 171 -5.51 -15.09 -17.44
N ASP A 172 -6.74 -15.21 -17.93
CA ASP A 172 -7.04 -15.44 -19.35
C ASP A 172 -7.18 -14.13 -20.13
N LEU A 173 -7.16 -12.97 -19.44
CA LEU A 173 -7.16 -11.66 -20.08
C LEU A 173 -5.79 -11.34 -20.67
N THR A 174 -5.81 -10.63 -21.79
CA THR A 174 -4.66 -10.06 -22.46
C THR A 174 -4.66 -8.53 -22.30
N PRO A 175 -3.53 -7.84 -22.51
CA PRO A 175 -3.50 -6.37 -22.48
C PRO A 175 -4.58 -5.67 -23.31
N ALA A 176 -5.06 -6.29 -24.39
CA ALA A 176 -6.10 -5.74 -25.26
C ALA A 176 -7.52 -5.82 -24.67
N ASP A 177 -7.71 -6.60 -23.61
CA ASP A 177 -8.99 -6.76 -22.92
C ASP A 177 -9.21 -5.71 -21.82
N TYR A 178 -8.16 -4.95 -21.47
CA TYR A 178 -8.22 -3.88 -20.48
C TYR A 178 -8.53 -2.53 -21.14
N ARG A 179 -9.27 -1.67 -20.44
CA ARG A 179 -9.34 -0.23 -20.77
C ARG A 179 -7.95 0.38 -20.79
N SER A 180 -7.69 1.18 -21.81
CA SER A 180 -6.44 1.94 -21.97
C SER A 180 -6.23 2.95 -20.84
N TRP A 181 -5.03 3.53 -20.77
CA TRP A 181 -4.75 4.63 -19.86
C TRP A 181 -5.73 5.78 -20.07
N GLU A 182 -6.01 6.16 -21.31
CA GLU A 182 -6.91 7.27 -21.66
C GLU A 182 -8.33 7.02 -21.13
N GLU A 183 -8.80 5.77 -21.22
CA GLU A 183 -10.11 5.31 -20.75
C GLU A 183 -10.16 5.04 -19.23
N ALA A 184 -9.04 5.08 -18.51
CA ALA A 184 -9.04 4.89 -17.06
C ALA A 184 -9.65 6.12 -16.33
N THR A 185 -10.36 5.86 -15.23
CA THR A 185 -10.94 6.93 -14.39
C THR A 185 -9.85 7.70 -13.66
N ASN A 186 -10.20 8.88 -13.13
CA ASN A 186 -9.26 9.67 -12.33
C ASN A 186 -8.75 8.91 -11.10
N VAL A 187 -9.60 8.08 -10.46
CA VAL A 187 -9.23 7.27 -9.30
C VAL A 187 -8.23 6.18 -9.70
N GLU A 188 -8.50 5.48 -10.79
CA GLU A 188 -7.61 4.44 -11.33
C GLU A 188 -6.24 5.03 -11.67
N LYS A 189 -6.21 6.11 -12.44
CA LYS A 189 -4.97 6.84 -12.78
C LYS A 189 -4.21 7.27 -11.52
N GLY A 190 -4.90 7.86 -10.55
CA GLY A 190 -4.29 8.31 -9.30
C GLY A 190 -3.64 7.19 -8.52
N ILE A 191 -4.33 6.05 -8.41
CA ILE A 191 -3.80 4.86 -7.72
C ILE A 191 -2.60 4.30 -8.48
N MET A 192 -2.69 4.17 -9.81
CA MET A 192 -1.58 3.65 -10.64
C MET A 192 -0.31 4.48 -10.47
N GLN A 193 -0.43 5.80 -10.57
CA GLN A 193 0.70 6.72 -10.34
C GLN A 193 1.25 6.57 -8.93
N MET A 194 0.39 6.60 -7.91
CA MET A 194 0.81 6.57 -6.52
C MET A 194 1.50 5.26 -6.14
N VAL A 195 0.96 4.11 -6.56
CA VAL A 195 1.56 2.80 -6.33
C VAL A 195 2.95 2.72 -6.95
N PHE A 196 3.10 3.22 -8.18
CA PHE A 196 4.40 3.26 -8.84
C PHE A 196 5.40 4.15 -8.08
N LEU A 197 4.95 5.34 -7.68
CA LEU A 197 5.75 6.34 -6.96
C LEU A 197 6.19 5.88 -5.56
N ILE A 198 5.33 5.17 -4.83
CA ILE A 198 5.61 4.74 -3.45
C ILE A 198 6.43 3.44 -3.38
N ALA A 199 6.49 2.67 -4.46
CA ALA A 199 7.15 1.36 -4.49
C ALA A 199 8.60 1.39 -3.98
N PRO A 200 9.46 2.39 -4.31
CA PRO A 200 10.80 2.49 -3.74
C PRO A 200 10.82 2.64 -2.22
N ALA A 201 9.95 3.49 -1.65
CA ALA A 201 9.89 3.72 -0.21
C ALA A 201 9.42 2.47 0.56
N VAL A 202 8.44 1.75 0.00
CA VAL A 202 8.01 0.45 0.54
C VAL A 202 9.16 -0.57 0.47
N GLY A 203 9.86 -0.64 -0.66
CA GLY A 203 11.00 -1.53 -0.86
C GLY A 203 12.19 -1.24 0.06
N ASP A 204 12.54 0.02 0.27
CA ASP A 204 13.62 0.42 1.18
C ASP A 204 13.25 0.10 2.65
N THR A 205 11.98 0.31 3.02
CA THR A 205 11.49 -0.06 4.36
C THR A 205 11.52 -1.57 4.56
N LYS A 206 11.18 -2.36 3.52
CA LYS A 206 11.35 -3.82 3.53
C LYS A 206 12.78 -4.21 3.88
N TYR A 207 13.74 -3.59 3.19
CA TYR A 207 15.15 -3.90 3.38
C TYR A 207 15.60 -3.61 4.82
N ILE A 208 15.14 -2.50 5.39
CA ILE A 208 15.40 -2.16 6.79
C ILE A 208 14.84 -3.22 7.75
N VAL A 209 13.58 -3.60 7.57
CA VAL A 209 12.90 -4.59 8.42
C VAL A 209 13.55 -5.98 8.31
N GLU A 210 13.85 -6.44 7.10
CA GLU A 210 14.43 -7.78 6.86
C GLU A 210 15.87 -7.92 7.35
N ASN A 211 16.62 -6.81 7.44
CA ASN A 211 18.03 -6.81 7.83
C ASN A 211 18.29 -6.22 9.23
N ASP A 212 17.23 -5.94 9.99
CA ASP A 212 17.30 -5.36 11.34
C ASP A 212 18.04 -4.00 11.43
N LEU A 213 17.86 -3.14 10.42
CA LEU A 213 18.60 -1.87 10.24
C LEU A 213 17.82 -0.64 10.74
N TYR A 214 17.16 -0.77 11.89
CA TYR A 214 16.24 0.26 12.42
C TYR A 214 16.94 1.55 12.90
N ASP A 215 18.26 1.55 13.02
CA ASP A 215 19.09 2.68 13.42
C ASP A 215 19.68 3.48 12.23
N GLU A 216 19.40 3.06 10.99
CA GLU A 216 19.85 3.76 9.78
C GLU A 216 19.15 5.12 9.60
N GLU A 217 19.91 6.12 9.14
CA GLU A 217 19.40 7.49 8.89
C GLU A 217 18.28 7.53 7.83
N ALA A 218 18.19 6.50 6.99
CA ALA A 218 17.14 6.37 5.98
C ALA A 218 15.76 6.14 6.60
N LEU A 219 15.64 5.47 7.75
CA LEU A 219 14.34 5.12 8.33
C LEU A 219 13.50 6.37 8.69
N PRO A 220 14.03 7.37 9.43
CA PRO A 220 13.28 8.61 9.68
C PRO A 220 12.87 9.35 8.40
N ALA A 221 13.71 9.31 7.36
CA ALA A 221 13.39 9.94 6.07
C ALA A 221 12.23 9.22 5.36
N LEU A 222 12.23 7.89 5.36
CA LEU A 222 11.13 7.07 4.83
C LEU A 222 9.83 7.30 5.62
N GLN A 223 9.91 7.30 6.96
CA GLN A 223 8.76 7.58 7.82
C GLN A 223 8.13 8.94 7.49
N LYS A 224 8.94 9.98 7.31
CA LYS A 224 8.45 11.31 6.90
C LYS A 224 7.74 11.29 5.53
N GLN A 225 8.17 10.45 4.58
CA GLN A 225 7.47 10.33 3.29
C GLN A 225 6.10 9.68 3.46
N PHE A 226 6.04 8.58 4.22
CA PHE A 226 4.78 7.90 4.51
C PHE A 226 3.81 8.80 5.27
N GLU A 227 4.30 9.58 6.24
CA GLU A 227 3.50 10.57 6.96
C GLU A 227 2.95 11.64 6.01
N ARG A 228 3.80 12.17 5.11
CA ARG A 228 3.39 13.18 4.12
C ARG A 228 2.29 12.64 3.20
N LEU A 229 2.44 11.42 2.69
CA LEU A 229 1.44 10.77 1.82
C LEU A 229 0.15 10.44 2.56
N GLY A 230 0.26 9.98 3.80
CA GLY A 230 -0.88 9.65 4.66
C GLY A 230 -1.59 10.86 5.28
N SER A 231 -1.12 12.07 4.98
CA SER A 231 -1.71 13.29 5.52
C SER A 231 -3.16 13.45 5.05
N PRO A 232 -4.09 13.88 5.92
CA PRO A 232 -5.48 14.18 5.52
C PRO A 232 -5.59 15.35 4.52
N ASN A 233 -4.49 16.09 4.28
CA ASN A 233 -4.42 17.15 3.28
C ASN A 233 -4.07 16.63 1.88
N VAL A 234 -3.70 15.35 1.76
CA VAL A 234 -3.48 14.70 0.47
C VAL A 234 -4.83 14.16 -0.01
N LEU A 235 -5.38 14.81 -1.03
CA LEU A 235 -6.67 14.44 -1.61
C LEU A 235 -6.46 13.42 -2.72
N ILE A 236 -7.08 12.25 -2.54
CA ILE A 236 -7.23 11.22 -3.58
C ILE A 236 -8.21 11.76 -4.64
N PRO A 237 -8.01 11.45 -5.94
CA PRO A 237 -9.01 11.75 -6.95
C PRO A 237 -10.42 11.30 -6.56
N ALA A 238 -11.41 12.10 -6.93
CA ALA A 238 -12.78 11.87 -6.56
C ALA A 238 -13.40 10.69 -7.31
N PRO A 239 -14.19 9.85 -6.64
CA PRO A 239 -14.90 8.78 -7.31
C PRO A 239 -16.05 9.34 -8.14
N GLN A 240 -16.21 8.84 -9.38
CA GLN A 240 -17.25 9.31 -10.30
C GLN A 240 -18.14 8.17 -10.83
N THR A 241 -17.69 6.92 -10.71
CA THR A 241 -18.48 5.71 -10.99
C THR A 241 -18.75 4.89 -9.72
N ALA A 242 -19.61 3.86 -9.82
CA ALA A 242 -19.86 2.94 -8.70
C ALA A 242 -18.62 2.10 -8.34
N LEU A 243 -17.81 1.71 -9.33
CA LEU A 243 -16.55 1.01 -9.11
C LEU A 243 -15.49 1.93 -8.49
N ASP A 244 -15.45 3.21 -8.90
CA ASP A 244 -14.55 4.19 -8.30
C ASP A 244 -14.82 4.37 -6.81
N LEU A 245 -16.07 4.37 -6.35
CA LEU A 245 -16.38 4.52 -4.93
C LEU A 245 -15.69 3.45 -4.09
N GLN A 246 -15.72 2.20 -4.56
CA GLN A 246 -15.04 1.10 -3.88
C GLN A 246 -13.52 1.27 -3.93
N LEU A 247 -12.96 1.65 -5.08
CA LEU A 247 -11.52 1.90 -5.20
C LEU A 247 -11.05 3.06 -4.30
N TYR A 248 -11.85 4.12 -4.23
CA TYR A 248 -11.58 5.29 -3.41
C TYR A 248 -11.54 4.93 -1.92
N ASP A 249 -12.52 4.19 -1.42
CA ASP A 249 -12.54 3.71 -0.02
C ASP A 249 -11.32 2.85 0.30
N ASN A 250 -10.96 1.96 -0.63
CA ASN A 250 -9.76 1.13 -0.52
C ASN A 250 -8.48 1.99 -0.48
N ALA A 251 -8.38 2.99 -1.37
CA ALA A 251 -7.26 3.90 -1.46
C ALA A 251 -7.12 4.78 -0.21
N MET A 252 -8.23 5.26 0.36
CA MET A 252 -8.26 6.00 1.64
C MET A 252 -7.76 5.14 2.81
N MET A 253 -8.17 3.87 2.88
CA MET A 253 -7.68 2.95 3.89
C MET A 253 -6.15 2.77 3.76
N VAL A 254 -5.65 2.54 2.54
CA VAL A 254 -4.20 2.39 2.31
C VAL A 254 -3.44 3.67 2.65
N GLN A 255 -3.97 4.83 2.27
CA GLN A 255 -3.41 6.13 2.63
C GLN A 255 -3.31 6.30 4.15
N THR A 256 -4.34 5.89 4.89
CA THR A 256 -4.33 5.94 6.36
C THR A 256 -3.21 5.06 6.92
N LEU A 257 -3.03 3.84 6.39
CA LEU A 257 -1.95 2.94 6.79
C LEU A 257 -0.56 3.51 6.48
N TRP A 258 -0.40 4.23 5.37
CA TRP A 258 0.84 4.98 5.10
C TRP A 258 1.08 6.01 6.20
N GLY A 259 0.07 6.80 6.57
CA GLY A 259 0.17 7.77 7.66
C GLY A 259 0.58 7.13 8.99
N GLU A 260 -0.06 6.01 9.36
CA GLU A 260 0.26 5.25 10.57
C GLU A 260 1.71 4.75 10.58
N LEU A 261 2.21 4.21 9.46
CA LEU A 261 3.60 3.76 9.36
C LEU A 261 4.58 4.93 9.46
N GLY A 262 4.25 6.06 8.84
CA GLY A 262 5.05 7.27 8.91
C GLY A 262 5.12 7.89 10.31
N GLN A 263 4.07 7.74 11.10
CA GLN A 263 3.97 8.27 12.46
C GLN A 263 4.38 7.25 13.54
N PHE A 264 4.87 6.07 13.16
CA PHE A 264 5.24 5.04 14.12
C PHE A 264 6.40 5.50 15.03
N GLU A 265 6.18 5.48 16.35
CA GLU A 265 7.15 5.94 17.34
C GLU A 265 8.16 4.85 17.70
N ASP A 266 9.45 5.24 17.72
CA ASP A 266 10.57 4.39 18.13
C ASP A 266 10.57 2.97 17.51
N PRO A 267 10.73 2.85 16.18
CA PRO A 267 10.83 1.54 15.52
C PRO A 267 11.97 0.65 16.04
N GLN A 268 13.04 1.25 16.57
CA GLN A 268 14.20 0.50 17.07
C GLN A 268 13.87 -0.28 18.35
N THR A 269 13.03 0.28 19.22
CA THR A 269 12.56 -0.40 20.43
C THR A 269 11.38 -1.33 20.14
N ASN A 270 10.50 -0.98 19.20
CA ASN A 270 9.25 -1.68 18.90
C ASN A 270 9.28 -2.37 17.53
N LYS A 271 10.33 -3.17 17.29
CA LYS A 271 10.65 -3.74 15.97
C LYS A 271 9.55 -4.66 15.43
N GLU A 272 8.97 -5.49 16.31
CA GLU A 272 7.94 -6.47 15.92
C GLU A 272 6.65 -5.76 15.50
N GLU A 273 6.21 -4.74 16.25
CA GLU A 273 5.03 -3.97 15.88
C GLU A 273 5.26 -3.17 14.60
N PHE A 274 6.44 -2.54 14.43
CA PHE A 274 6.78 -1.84 13.20
C PHE A 274 6.79 -2.78 11.99
N ALA A 275 7.40 -3.97 12.12
CA ALA A 275 7.44 -4.96 11.07
C ALA A 275 6.03 -5.48 10.68
N ALA A 276 5.14 -5.64 11.67
CA ALA A 276 3.76 -6.03 11.44
C ALA A 276 2.97 -4.95 10.68
N LEU A 277 3.10 -3.69 11.09
CA LEU A 277 2.48 -2.57 10.40
C LEU A 277 3.02 -2.41 8.98
N TYR A 278 4.34 -2.47 8.80
CA TYR A 278 4.97 -2.46 7.48
C TYR A 278 4.41 -3.58 6.58
N LYS A 279 4.29 -4.80 7.11
CA LYS A 279 3.74 -5.93 6.35
C LYS A 279 2.30 -5.67 5.90
N GLN A 280 1.47 -5.08 6.77
CA GLN A 280 0.11 -4.69 6.44
C GLN A 280 0.07 -3.60 5.36
N VAL A 281 0.90 -2.56 5.49
CA VAL A 281 1.05 -1.50 4.48
C VAL A 281 1.44 -2.08 3.13
N ASN A 282 2.48 -2.92 3.09
CA ASN A 282 2.93 -3.54 1.85
C ASN A 282 1.85 -4.45 1.25
N GLN A 283 1.15 -5.23 2.07
CA GLN A 283 0.07 -6.09 1.59
C GLN A 283 -1.08 -5.28 0.99
N GLU A 284 -1.59 -4.26 1.69
CA GLU A 284 -2.73 -3.49 1.19
C GLU A 284 -2.36 -2.56 0.03
N THR A 285 -1.12 -2.04 -0.02
CA THR A 285 -0.60 -1.35 -1.20
C THR A 285 -0.57 -2.31 -2.41
N ASN A 286 -0.12 -3.55 -2.22
CA ASN A 286 -0.13 -4.54 -3.29
C ASN A 286 -1.55 -4.96 -3.71
N ASN A 287 -2.51 -4.97 -2.78
CA ASN A 287 -3.90 -5.26 -3.09
C ASN A 287 -4.52 -4.19 -4.02
N LEU A 288 -4.02 -2.95 -4.02
CA LEU A 288 -4.47 -1.93 -4.99
C LEU A 288 -4.16 -2.34 -6.44
N LEU A 289 -3.06 -3.05 -6.70
CA LEU A 289 -2.77 -3.56 -8.05
C LEU A 289 -3.87 -4.49 -8.53
N VAL A 290 -4.28 -5.44 -7.67
CA VAL A 290 -5.34 -6.41 -7.99
C VAL A 290 -6.67 -5.71 -8.20
N ARG A 291 -7.01 -4.74 -7.34
CA ARG A 291 -8.28 -4.01 -7.40
C ARG A 291 -8.39 -3.16 -8.65
N VAL A 292 -7.34 -2.41 -9.01
CA VAL A 292 -7.33 -1.60 -10.23
C VAL A 292 -7.22 -2.47 -11.48
N ASN A 293 -6.46 -3.59 -11.46
CA ASN A 293 -6.47 -4.54 -12.57
C ASN A 293 -7.90 -5.03 -12.84
N TYR A 294 -8.65 -5.38 -11.80
CA TYR A 294 -10.05 -5.76 -11.94
C TYR A 294 -10.91 -4.64 -12.55
N THR A 295 -10.87 -3.42 -12.02
CA THR A 295 -11.72 -2.34 -12.54
C THR A 295 -11.36 -1.94 -13.97
N LEU A 296 -10.08 -1.98 -14.34
CA LEU A 296 -9.62 -1.74 -15.71
C LEU A 296 -10.12 -2.81 -16.69
N SER A 297 -10.41 -4.03 -16.23
CA SER A 297 -10.99 -5.08 -17.08
C SER A 297 -12.50 -4.95 -17.30
N GLU A 298 -13.16 -4.05 -16.55
CA GLU A 298 -14.59 -3.81 -16.63
C GLU A 298 -14.89 -2.54 -17.45
N PRO A 299 -16.04 -2.46 -18.15
CA PRO A 299 -16.48 -1.24 -18.80
C PRO A 299 -16.77 -0.12 -17.79
N ILE A 300 -16.75 1.13 -18.25
CA ILE A 300 -17.24 2.27 -17.45
C ILE A 300 -18.76 2.22 -17.46
N GLU A 301 -19.37 2.09 -16.28
CA GLU A 301 -20.82 2.13 -16.05
C GLU A 301 -21.24 3.33 -15.19
#